data_AF-A0A955Y8Z1-F1
#
_entry.id   AF-A0A955Y8Z1-F1
#
_cell.length_a   1.000
_cell.length_b   1.000
_cell.length_c   1.000
_cell.angle_alpha   90.00
_cell.angle_beta   90.00
_cell.angle_gamma   90.00
#
_symmetry.space_group_name_H-M   'P 1'
#
loop_
_entity.id
_entity.type
_entity.pdbx_description
1 polymer ?
#
loop_
_entity_poly.entity_id
_entity_poly.type
_entity_poly.pdbx_seq_one_letter_code
_entity_poly.pdbx_strand_id
1 'polypeptide(L)'
;MGETCCPAMDLQWSQRQSGAHYEDVYYCASCGHVHRSESYLLPLRFPFNNHCVTCGGDQQMVGPNEIRCTQCGMTDSEDRAIHDKYARLHPDGDYYLAAKALKETGRYVLALKLATASVKWGPDPTEAMILRNNILEALNLYDQALDEAYEWVERQGGPPIVWGLVANLEGAVGNLPGALTALEKGVKLDGANHPEWWTDYAEIKLHLEDRQGALQAAGHGMKADATRARCIAVIVEVGERYYANGQFAQALGACSLAGDHQEEYESLAWLRARIAAANNDTKYLVHWLEVTTKLNPAHAEAAEMLLPYKKPKGWFGWGG
;
A
#
# COMPACT_ATOMS: atom_id res chain seq x y z
N MET A 1 -29.98 -31.70 -23.26
CA MET A 1 -30.19 -30.64 -24.27
C MET A 1 -29.94 -29.33 -23.55
N GLY A 2 -28.76 -28.73 -23.73
CA GLY A 2 -28.42 -27.46 -23.07
C GLY A 2 -29.10 -26.33 -23.82
N GLU A 3 -30.01 -25.61 -23.17
CA GLU A 3 -30.59 -24.39 -23.72
C GLU A 3 -29.47 -23.36 -23.90
N THR A 4 -29.10 -23.10 -25.15
CA THR A 4 -28.22 -21.97 -25.50
C THR A 4 -28.96 -20.68 -25.20
N CYS A 5 -28.68 -20.09 -24.03
CA CYS A 5 -29.34 -18.90 -23.52
C CYS A 5 -29.04 -17.64 -24.37
N CYS A 6 -27.94 -17.61 -25.13
CA CYS A 6 -27.52 -16.49 -25.99
C CYS A 6 -26.78 -16.96 -27.26
N PRO A 7 -26.82 -16.19 -28.36
CA PRO A 7 -26.05 -16.49 -29.58
C PRO A 7 -24.52 -16.29 -29.43
N ALA A 8 -24.08 -15.45 -28.50
CA ALA A 8 -22.70 -15.38 -28.03
C ALA A 8 -22.71 -15.29 -26.50
N MET A 9 -22.14 -16.28 -25.82
CA MET A 9 -22.09 -16.30 -24.36
C MET A 9 -20.86 -15.54 -23.87
N ASP A 10 -21.07 -14.39 -23.22
CA ASP A 10 -20.04 -13.68 -22.48
C ASP A 10 -20.00 -14.21 -21.04
N LEU A 11 -19.28 -15.32 -20.83
CA LEU A 11 -19.29 -16.01 -19.55
C LEU A 11 -18.25 -15.44 -18.60
N GLN A 12 -18.71 -15.03 -17.42
CA GLN A 12 -17.89 -14.36 -16.40
C GLN A 12 -18.14 -14.96 -15.02
N TRP A 13 -17.13 -14.86 -14.16
CA TRP A 13 -17.27 -15.15 -12.74
C TRP A 13 -17.56 -13.84 -12.00
N SER A 14 -18.54 -13.86 -11.10
CA SER A 14 -18.73 -12.81 -10.10
C SER A 14 -18.83 -13.43 -8.72
N GLN A 15 -18.28 -12.75 -7.73
CA GLN A 15 -18.48 -13.13 -6.34
C GLN A 15 -19.70 -12.39 -5.78
N ARG A 16 -20.60 -13.10 -5.11
CA ARG A 16 -21.77 -12.53 -4.45
C ARG A 16 -21.79 -12.94 -2.99
N GLN A 17 -22.25 -12.03 -2.13
CA GLN A 17 -22.54 -12.34 -0.74
C GLN A 17 -24.02 -12.66 -0.60
N SER A 18 -24.33 -13.84 -0.06
CA SER A 18 -25.69 -14.31 0.20
C SER A 18 -25.81 -14.62 1.69
N GLY A 19 -26.28 -13.64 2.47
CA GLY A 19 -26.29 -13.72 3.93
C GLY A 19 -24.88 -13.85 4.51
N ALA A 20 -24.63 -14.94 5.24
CA ALA A 20 -23.32 -15.24 5.84
C ALA A 20 -22.38 -16.04 4.91
N HIS A 21 -22.82 -16.37 3.69
CA HIS A 21 -22.05 -17.15 2.74
C HIS A 21 -21.58 -16.29 1.57
N TYR A 22 -20.47 -16.69 0.99
CA TYR A 22 -20.01 -16.16 -0.28
C TYR A 22 -20.18 -17.21 -1.36
N GLU A 23 -20.62 -16.77 -2.53
CA GLU A 23 -20.90 -17.60 -3.67
C GLU A 23 -20.14 -17.08 -4.89
N ASP A 24 -19.36 -17.95 -5.52
CA ASP A 24 -18.86 -17.69 -6.87
C ASP A 24 -19.93 -18.08 -7.87
N VAL A 25 -20.39 -17.10 -8.63
CA VAL A 25 -21.45 -17.24 -9.62
C VAL A 25 -20.84 -17.13 -11.01
N TYR A 26 -20.92 -18.21 -11.78
CA TYR A 26 -20.60 -18.23 -13.20
C TYR A 26 -21.86 -17.90 -13.99
N TYR A 27 -21.85 -16.77 -14.68
CA TYR A 27 -23.03 -16.26 -15.38
C TYR A 27 -22.68 -15.68 -16.74
N CYS A 28 -23.67 -15.59 -17.62
CA CYS A 28 -23.54 -14.88 -18.89
C CYS A 28 -23.79 -13.38 -18.66
N ALA A 29 -22.78 -12.54 -18.86
CA ALA A 29 -22.88 -11.08 -18.71
C ALA A 29 -23.87 -10.46 -19.72
N SER A 30 -24.11 -11.11 -20.86
CA SER A 30 -25.06 -10.62 -21.86
C SER A 30 -26.53 -10.76 -21.46
N CYS A 31 -26.91 -11.78 -20.68
CA CYS A 31 -28.31 -12.03 -20.30
C CYS A 31 -28.57 -12.21 -18.80
N GLY A 32 -27.51 -12.23 -17.97
CA GLY A 32 -27.59 -12.45 -16.53
C GLY A 32 -27.86 -13.91 -16.11
N HIS A 33 -27.98 -14.85 -17.04
CA HIS A 33 -28.25 -16.26 -16.72
C HIS A 33 -27.09 -16.89 -15.95
N VAL A 34 -27.40 -17.50 -14.80
CA VAL A 34 -26.44 -18.19 -13.95
C VAL A 34 -26.29 -19.64 -14.42
N HIS A 35 -25.10 -19.98 -14.90
CA HIS A 35 -24.74 -21.33 -15.33
C HIS A 35 -24.26 -22.21 -14.17
N ARG A 36 -23.62 -21.60 -13.17
CA ARG A 36 -23.10 -22.31 -11.99
C ARG A 36 -23.03 -21.37 -10.80
N SER A 37 -23.34 -21.89 -9.62
CA SER A 37 -23.05 -21.23 -8.35
C SER A 37 -22.24 -22.19 -7.48
N GLU A 38 -21.23 -21.68 -6.81
CA GLU A 38 -20.43 -22.42 -5.82
C GLU A 38 -20.41 -21.65 -4.52
N SER A 39 -21.08 -22.18 -3.49
CA SER A 39 -21.07 -21.59 -2.15
C SER A 39 -19.86 -22.10 -1.37
N TYR A 40 -19.19 -21.20 -0.65
CA TYR A 40 -18.01 -21.53 0.13
C TYR A 40 -18.15 -21.09 1.58
N LEU A 41 -17.55 -21.89 2.47
CA LEU A 41 -17.19 -21.43 3.82
C LEU A 41 -15.88 -20.64 3.73
N LEU A 42 -15.80 -19.53 4.45
CA LEU A 42 -14.58 -18.74 4.55
C LEU A 42 -13.73 -19.23 5.73
N PRO A 43 -12.45 -19.56 5.51
CA PRO A 43 -11.52 -19.74 6.61
C PRO A 43 -11.15 -18.35 7.15
N LEU A 44 -11.93 -17.81 8.09
CA LEU A 44 -11.71 -16.48 8.69
C LEU A 44 -10.85 -16.51 9.96
N ARG A 45 -10.63 -17.68 10.53
CA ARG A 45 -9.76 -17.81 11.70
C ARG A 45 -8.31 -17.83 11.25
N PHE A 46 -7.44 -17.26 12.09
CA PHE A 46 -6.00 -17.30 11.90
C PHE A 46 -5.55 -18.74 11.58
N PRO A 47 -4.72 -18.96 10.54
CA PRO A 47 -4.47 -20.29 9.98
C PRO A 47 -3.47 -21.10 10.82
N PHE A 48 -3.87 -21.49 12.04
CA PHE A 48 -3.08 -22.40 12.87
C PHE A 48 -2.99 -23.80 12.26
N ASN A 49 -1.94 -24.53 12.63
CA ASN A 49 -1.72 -25.90 12.17
C ASN A 49 -2.89 -26.85 12.49
N ASN A 50 -3.62 -26.58 13.59
CA ASN A 50 -4.80 -27.32 14.02
C ASN A 50 -6.12 -26.71 13.50
N HIS A 51 -6.09 -25.79 12.54
CA HIS A 51 -7.28 -25.29 11.88
C HIS A 51 -7.41 -25.89 10.48
N CYS A 52 -8.65 -26.14 10.09
CA CYS A 52 -9.01 -26.59 8.75
C CYS A 52 -8.85 -25.43 7.77
N VAL A 53 -8.14 -25.67 6.67
CA VAL A 53 -7.90 -24.70 5.60
C VAL A 53 -9.21 -24.37 4.87
N THR A 54 -10.11 -25.35 4.75
CA THR A 54 -11.40 -25.16 4.10
C THR A 54 -12.33 -24.21 4.86
N CYS A 55 -12.41 -24.27 6.19
CA CYS A 55 -13.46 -23.55 6.93
C CYS A 55 -12.99 -22.82 8.20
N GLY A 56 -11.74 -22.98 8.62
CA GLY A 56 -11.21 -22.43 9.87
C GLY A 56 -11.62 -23.19 11.14
N GLY A 57 -12.45 -24.22 11.04
CA GLY A 57 -12.85 -25.06 12.18
C GLY A 57 -11.68 -25.84 12.78
N ASP A 58 -11.74 -26.13 14.08
CA ASP A 58 -10.69 -26.87 14.79
C ASP A 58 -10.56 -28.30 14.25
N GLN A 59 -9.33 -28.76 14.10
CA GLN A 59 -9.00 -30.14 13.80
C GLN A 59 -8.79 -30.88 15.11
N GLN A 60 -9.60 -31.91 15.38
CA GLN A 60 -9.58 -32.69 16.61
C GLN A 60 -9.47 -34.19 16.32
N MET A 61 -8.84 -34.93 17.24
CA MET A 61 -8.80 -36.39 17.16
C MET A 61 -10.19 -36.97 17.44
N VAL A 62 -10.71 -37.75 16.49
CA VAL A 62 -12.00 -38.46 16.58
C VAL A 62 -11.83 -39.97 16.68
N GLY A 63 -10.63 -40.49 16.46
CA GLY A 63 -10.28 -41.91 16.57
C GLY A 63 -8.77 -42.13 16.67
N PRO A 64 -8.30 -43.38 16.83
CA PRO A 64 -6.88 -43.68 16.84
C PRO A 64 -6.27 -43.30 15.48
N ASN A 65 -5.48 -42.24 15.47
CA ASN A 65 -4.82 -41.64 14.29
C ASN A 65 -5.75 -40.94 13.28
N GLU A 66 -6.95 -40.53 13.68
CA GLU A 66 -7.88 -39.82 12.81
C GLU A 66 -8.20 -38.42 13.33
N ILE A 67 -7.75 -37.40 12.61
CA ILE A 67 -8.01 -35.99 12.89
C ILE A 67 -9.05 -35.49 11.88
N ARG A 68 -10.15 -34.94 12.39
CA ARG A 68 -11.21 -34.33 11.57
C ARG A 68 -11.50 -32.91 12.01
N CYS A 69 -11.88 -32.08 11.06
CA CYS A 69 -12.43 -30.76 11.34
C CYS A 69 -13.78 -30.89 12.06
N THR A 70 -13.94 -30.20 13.18
CA THR A 70 -15.18 -30.18 13.98
C THR A 70 -16.35 -29.52 13.25
N GLN A 71 -16.08 -28.74 12.20
CA GLN A 71 -17.10 -27.99 11.46
C GLN A 71 -17.48 -28.66 10.13
N CYS A 72 -16.49 -29.07 9.31
CA CYS A 72 -16.76 -29.65 7.99
C CYS A 72 -16.54 -31.17 7.93
N GLY A 73 -16.01 -31.80 8.99
CA GLY A 73 -15.76 -33.24 9.05
C GLY A 73 -14.58 -33.74 8.20
N MET A 74 -13.94 -32.87 7.41
CA MET A 74 -12.80 -33.24 6.56
C MET A 74 -11.59 -33.62 7.41
N THR A 75 -10.90 -34.68 6.98
CA THR A 75 -9.54 -34.99 7.41
C THR A 75 -8.53 -34.02 6.79
N ASP A 76 -7.32 -33.93 7.34
CA ASP A 76 -6.27 -33.06 6.79
C ASP A 76 -5.87 -33.45 5.35
N SER A 77 -5.90 -34.75 5.02
CA SER A 77 -5.63 -35.24 3.67
C SER A 77 -6.74 -34.90 2.67
N GLU A 78 -8.00 -34.97 3.07
CA GLU A 78 -9.14 -34.54 2.24
C GLU A 78 -9.11 -33.02 2.01
N ASP A 79 -8.81 -32.25 3.06
CA ASP A 79 -8.67 -30.79 2.98
C ASP A 79 -7.55 -30.42 1.99
N ARG A 80 -6.38 -31.05 2.11
CA ARG A 80 -5.26 -30.84 1.18
C ARG A 80 -5.60 -31.24 -0.25
N ALA A 81 -6.22 -32.41 -0.46
CA ALA A 81 -6.55 -32.90 -1.79
C ALA A 81 -7.51 -31.96 -2.56
N ILE A 82 -8.45 -31.34 -1.85
CA ILE A 82 -9.35 -30.33 -2.43
C ILE A 82 -8.56 -29.08 -2.84
N HIS A 83 -7.64 -28.60 -2.00
CA HIS A 83 -6.80 -27.44 -2.33
C HIS A 83 -5.81 -27.74 -3.45
N ASP A 84 -5.27 -28.95 -3.55
CA ASP A 84 -4.44 -29.40 -4.68
C ASP A 84 -5.22 -29.35 -5.99
N LYS A 85 -6.52 -29.64 -5.95
CA LYS A 85 -7.39 -29.52 -7.11
C LYS A 85 -7.63 -28.05 -7.48
N TYR A 86 -7.83 -27.18 -6.50
CA TYR A 86 -7.99 -25.74 -6.74
C TYR A 86 -6.71 -25.08 -7.27
N ALA A 87 -5.54 -25.47 -6.76
CA ALA A 87 -4.27 -24.90 -7.19
C ALA A 87 -3.96 -25.20 -8.67
N ARG A 88 -4.40 -26.35 -9.18
CA ARG A 88 -4.29 -26.74 -10.61
C ARG A 88 -5.15 -25.90 -11.56
N LEU A 89 -5.96 -24.97 -11.04
CA LEU A 89 -6.56 -23.92 -11.88
C LEU A 89 -5.48 -22.96 -12.41
N HIS A 90 -4.33 -22.87 -11.75
CA HIS A 90 -3.12 -22.22 -12.24
C HIS A 90 -2.17 -23.25 -12.86
N PRO A 91 -1.45 -22.93 -13.96
CA PRO A 91 -0.58 -23.88 -14.66
C PRO A 91 0.47 -24.56 -13.78
N ASP A 92 1.00 -23.83 -12.79
CA ASP A 92 2.06 -24.33 -11.90
C ASP A 92 1.54 -25.23 -10.77
N GLY A 93 0.22 -25.25 -10.51
CA GLY A 93 -0.35 -26.00 -9.40
C GLY A 93 0.07 -25.53 -8.01
N ASP A 94 0.73 -24.36 -7.91
CA ASP A 94 1.19 -23.75 -6.66
C ASP A 94 0.07 -22.94 -5.98
N TYR A 95 -0.06 -23.08 -4.66
CA TYR A 95 -1.11 -22.42 -3.90
C TYR A 95 -1.01 -20.89 -3.94
N TYR A 96 0.20 -20.34 -3.77
CA TYR A 96 0.43 -18.89 -3.72
C TYR A 96 0.16 -18.25 -5.08
N LEU A 97 0.72 -18.82 -6.15
CA LEU A 97 0.51 -18.31 -7.51
C LEU A 97 -0.96 -18.41 -7.93
N ALA A 98 -1.62 -19.52 -7.61
CA ALA A 98 -3.06 -19.68 -7.88
C ALA A 98 -3.90 -18.67 -7.08
N ALA A 99 -3.59 -18.45 -5.81
CA ALA A 99 -4.27 -17.45 -4.99
C ALA A 99 -4.10 -16.04 -5.57
N LYS A 100 -2.89 -15.67 -5.98
CA LYS A 100 -2.61 -14.36 -6.59
C LYS A 100 -3.39 -14.15 -7.88
N ALA A 101 -3.38 -15.12 -8.79
CA ALA A 101 -4.15 -15.05 -10.03
C ALA A 101 -5.66 -14.94 -9.78
N LEU A 102 -6.19 -15.68 -8.80
CA LEU A 102 -7.61 -15.60 -8.43
C LEU A 102 -7.97 -14.24 -7.81
N LYS A 103 -7.10 -13.67 -6.97
CA LYS A 103 -7.26 -12.31 -6.43
C LYS A 103 -7.35 -11.28 -7.58
N GLU A 104 -6.45 -11.35 -8.56
CA GLU A 104 -6.43 -10.43 -9.71
C GLU A 104 -7.70 -10.52 -10.58
N THR A 105 -8.33 -11.70 -10.62
CA THR A 105 -9.60 -11.93 -11.32
C THR A 105 -10.85 -11.71 -10.46
N GLY A 106 -10.70 -11.26 -9.22
CA GLY A 106 -11.82 -10.96 -8.31
C GLY A 106 -12.48 -12.18 -7.67
N ARG A 107 -11.89 -13.38 -7.77
CA ARG A 107 -12.37 -14.61 -7.12
C ARG A 107 -11.78 -14.75 -5.71
N TYR A 108 -12.07 -13.77 -4.87
CA TYR A 108 -11.40 -13.56 -3.59
C TYR A 108 -11.62 -14.70 -2.57
N VAL A 109 -12.77 -15.39 -2.57
CA VAL A 109 -12.99 -16.50 -1.62
C VAL A 109 -12.09 -17.69 -1.92
N LEU A 110 -11.98 -18.07 -3.19
CA LEU A 110 -11.10 -19.17 -3.59
C LEU A 110 -9.64 -18.75 -3.44
N ALA A 111 -9.32 -17.49 -3.73
CA ALA A 111 -8.00 -16.92 -3.44
C ALA A 111 -7.67 -17.03 -1.95
N LEU A 112 -8.62 -16.70 -1.05
CA LEU A 112 -8.42 -16.75 0.40
C LEU A 112 -8.09 -18.18 0.84
N LYS A 113 -8.85 -19.17 0.38
CA LYS A 113 -8.61 -20.60 0.67
C LYS A 113 -7.22 -21.05 0.22
N LEU A 114 -6.81 -20.66 -0.97
CA LEU A 114 -5.48 -21.02 -1.49
C LEU A 114 -4.36 -20.27 -0.77
N ALA A 115 -4.56 -19.02 -0.36
CA ALA A 115 -3.61 -18.32 0.49
C ALA A 115 -3.49 -19.00 1.87
N THR A 116 -4.61 -19.44 2.48
CA THR A 116 -4.62 -20.27 3.70
C THR A 116 -3.84 -21.57 3.50
N ALA A 117 -4.07 -22.26 2.38
CA ALA A 117 -3.36 -23.48 2.02
C ALA A 117 -1.85 -23.23 1.88
N SER A 118 -1.48 -22.12 1.25
CA SER A 118 -0.09 -21.70 1.10
C SER A 118 0.58 -21.38 2.43
N VAL A 119 -0.14 -20.81 3.40
CA VAL A 119 0.39 -20.62 4.76
C VAL A 119 0.69 -21.97 5.42
N LYS A 120 -0.20 -22.96 5.25
CA LYS A 120 -0.08 -24.26 5.94
C LYS A 120 0.89 -25.23 5.26
N TRP A 121 0.92 -25.24 3.93
CA TRP A 121 1.59 -26.28 3.12
C TRP A 121 2.53 -25.71 2.06
N GLY A 122 2.57 -24.39 1.87
CA GLY A 122 3.43 -23.74 0.88
C GLY A 122 4.87 -23.57 1.37
N PRO A 123 5.78 -23.17 0.46
CA PRO A 123 7.20 -23.01 0.77
C PRO A 123 7.52 -21.74 1.55
N ASP A 124 6.68 -20.69 1.43
CA ASP A 124 6.85 -19.40 2.10
C ASP A 124 5.56 -19.00 2.83
N PRO A 125 5.45 -19.31 4.14
CA PRO A 125 4.26 -18.97 4.92
C PRO A 125 4.13 -17.47 5.19
N THR A 126 5.22 -16.70 5.14
CA THR A 126 5.20 -15.25 5.38
C THR A 126 4.56 -14.52 4.21
N GLU A 127 5.04 -14.78 3.00
CA GLU A 127 4.44 -14.22 1.77
C GLU A 127 2.97 -14.66 1.62
N ALA A 128 2.68 -15.91 1.94
CA ALA A 128 1.32 -16.44 1.93
C ALA A 128 0.39 -15.71 2.92
N MET A 129 0.89 -15.36 4.11
CA MET A 129 0.12 -14.64 5.13
C MET A 129 -0.11 -13.17 4.72
N ILE A 130 0.87 -12.53 4.09
CA ILE A 130 0.70 -11.19 3.50
C ILE A 130 -0.36 -11.23 2.41
N LEU A 131 -0.28 -12.19 1.48
CA LEU A 131 -1.28 -12.37 0.43
C LEU A 131 -2.68 -12.62 1.02
N ARG A 132 -2.77 -13.44 2.06
CA ARG A 132 -4.03 -13.71 2.77
C ARG A 132 -4.66 -12.44 3.33
N ASN A 133 -3.90 -11.60 4.03
CA ASN A 133 -4.41 -10.34 4.57
C ASN A 133 -4.85 -9.38 3.46
N ASN A 134 -4.06 -9.26 2.39
CA ASN A 134 -4.43 -8.48 1.22
C ASN A 134 -5.74 -8.98 0.54
N ILE A 135 -6.07 -10.26 0.66
CA ILE A 135 -7.33 -10.83 0.16
C ILE A 135 -8.48 -10.51 1.12
N LEU A 136 -8.26 -10.55 2.43
CA LEU A 136 -9.25 -10.11 3.43
C LEU A 136 -9.62 -8.63 3.22
N GLU A 137 -8.64 -7.77 2.95
CA GLU A 137 -8.88 -6.38 2.56
C GLU A 137 -9.71 -6.27 1.28
N ALA A 138 -9.38 -7.04 0.23
CA ALA A 138 -10.14 -7.06 -1.02
C ALA A 138 -11.59 -7.58 -0.84
N LEU A 139 -11.84 -8.36 0.20
CA LEU A 139 -13.18 -8.78 0.64
C LEU A 139 -13.89 -7.73 1.52
N ASN A 140 -13.26 -6.58 1.79
CA ASN A 140 -13.68 -5.56 2.75
C ASN A 140 -13.83 -6.10 4.19
N LEU A 141 -13.04 -7.11 4.55
CA LEU A 141 -12.99 -7.70 5.89
C LEU A 141 -11.83 -7.09 6.70
N TYR A 142 -11.80 -5.76 6.81
CA TYR A 142 -10.71 -5.02 7.42
C TYR A 142 -10.49 -5.39 8.90
N ASP A 143 -11.56 -5.51 9.68
CA ASP A 143 -11.47 -5.90 11.10
C ASP A 143 -10.83 -7.29 11.25
N GLN A 144 -11.22 -8.24 10.40
CA GLN A 144 -10.67 -9.60 10.43
C GLN A 144 -9.20 -9.63 10.00
N ALA A 145 -8.82 -8.85 8.98
CA ALA A 145 -7.44 -8.70 8.56
C ALA A 145 -6.59 -8.09 9.68
N LEU A 146 -7.11 -7.06 10.36
CA LEU A 146 -6.41 -6.39 11.45
C LEU A 146 -6.22 -7.31 12.66
N ASP A 147 -7.26 -8.04 13.06
CA ASP A 147 -7.18 -9.06 14.11
C ASP A 147 -6.15 -10.14 13.77
N GLU A 148 -6.12 -10.63 12.53
CA GLU A 148 -5.12 -11.61 12.09
C GLU A 148 -3.70 -11.04 12.08
N ALA A 149 -3.52 -9.79 11.65
CA ALA A 149 -2.22 -9.14 11.66
C ALA A 149 -1.70 -8.95 13.09
N TYR A 150 -2.54 -8.54 14.03
CA TYR A 150 -2.14 -8.45 15.45
C TYR A 150 -1.85 -9.82 16.07
N GLU A 151 -2.67 -10.84 15.80
CA GLU A 151 -2.40 -12.19 16.28
C GLU A 151 -1.07 -12.75 15.71
N TRP A 152 -0.73 -12.40 14.47
CA TRP A 152 0.56 -12.74 13.86
C TRP A 152 1.75 -12.09 14.60
N VAL A 153 1.62 -10.80 14.92
CA VAL A 153 2.63 -10.06 15.69
C VAL A 153 2.83 -10.70 17.06
N GLU A 154 1.76 -10.96 17.80
CA GLU A 154 1.81 -11.37 19.20
C GLU A 154 2.39 -12.78 19.41
N ARG A 155 2.10 -13.72 18.50
CA ARG A 155 2.39 -15.14 18.75
C ARG A 155 3.72 -15.64 18.21
N GLN A 156 4.26 -15.02 17.15
CA GLN A 156 5.46 -15.55 16.49
C GLN A 156 6.66 -14.59 16.55
N GLY A 157 6.51 -13.42 17.18
CA GLY A 157 7.44 -12.32 16.93
C GLY A 157 7.55 -12.08 15.42
N GLY A 158 6.39 -12.07 14.74
CA GLY A 158 6.25 -12.09 13.29
C GLY A 158 7.23 -11.14 12.60
N PRO A 159 7.61 -11.44 11.34
CA PRO A 159 8.66 -10.69 10.67
C PRO A 159 8.36 -9.19 10.70
N PRO A 160 9.36 -8.30 10.75
CA PRO A 160 9.13 -6.85 10.87
C PRO A 160 8.12 -6.29 9.87
N ILE A 161 8.04 -6.88 8.68
CA ILE A 161 7.07 -6.58 7.61
C ILE A 161 5.61 -6.54 8.07
N VAL A 162 5.24 -7.31 9.10
CA VAL A 162 3.87 -7.33 9.63
C VAL A 162 3.46 -5.97 10.17
N TRP A 163 4.39 -5.17 10.70
CA TRP A 163 4.07 -3.82 11.17
C TRP A 163 3.67 -2.88 10.04
N GLY A 164 4.23 -3.04 8.84
CA GLY A 164 3.77 -2.34 7.64
C GLY A 164 2.34 -2.73 7.26
N LEU A 165 2.02 -4.02 7.37
CA LEU A 165 0.66 -4.51 7.14
C LEU A 165 -0.34 -3.94 8.16
N VAL A 166 -0.03 -3.99 9.46
CA VAL A 166 -0.86 -3.40 10.51
C VAL A 166 -1.06 -1.90 10.27
N ALA A 167 0.00 -1.18 9.90
CA ALA A 167 -0.09 0.25 9.61
C ALA A 167 -1.08 0.57 8.47
N ASN A 168 -1.01 -0.20 7.37
CA ASN A 168 -1.90 -0.04 6.24
C ASN A 168 -3.36 -0.33 6.62
N LEU A 169 -3.60 -1.42 7.37
CA LEU A 169 -4.93 -1.82 7.82
C LEU A 169 -5.55 -0.79 8.78
N GLU A 170 -4.79 -0.31 9.76
CA GLU A 170 -5.22 0.74 10.68
C GLU A 170 -5.54 2.04 9.93
N GLY A 171 -4.71 2.39 8.93
CA GLY A 171 -4.97 3.53 8.06
C GLY A 171 -6.25 3.38 7.24
N ALA A 172 -6.49 2.18 6.69
CA ALA A 172 -7.67 1.87 5.89
C ALA A 172 -8.99 1.98 6.68
N VAL A 173 -8.97 1.65 7.97
CA VAL A 173 -10.12 1.85 8.88
C VAL A 173 -10.18 3.26 9.48
N GLY A 174 -9.25 4.15 9.12
CA GLY A 174 -9.20 5.54 9.58
C GLY A 174 -8.57 5.74 10.97
N ASN A 175 -7.98 4.70 11.56
CA ASN A 175 -7.28 4.78 12.84
C ASN A 175 -5.83 5.25 12.66
N LEU A 176 -5.65 6.53 12.36
CA LEU A 176 -4.32 7.13 12.19
C LEU A 176 -3.39 6.96 13.41
N PRO A 177 -3.85 7.05 14.68
CA PRO A 177 -3.01 6.76 15.84
C PRO A 177 -2.51 5.31 15.89
N GLY A 178 -3.36 4.34 15.52
CA GLY A 178 -2.98 2.93 15.39
C GLY A 178 -1.93 2.73 14.31
N ALA A 179 -2.16 3.31 13.12
CA ALA A 179 -1.22 3.26 12.01
C ALA A 179 0.15 3.86 12.38
N LEU A 180 0.14 5.01 13.06
CA LEU A 180 1.34 5.68 13.56
C LEU A 180 2.12 4.77 14.53
N THR A 181 1.41 4.14 15.48
CA THR A 181 2.01 3.23 16.46
C THR A 181 2.63 2.00 15.79
N ALA A 182 1.98 1.46 14.75
CA ALA A 182 2.49 0.35 13.98
C ALA A 182 3.75 0.75 13.19
N LEU A 183 3.72 1.89 12.49
CA LEU A 183 4.89 2.42 11.78
C LEU A 183 6.06 2.67 12.72
N GLU A 184 5.84 3.24 13.91
CA GLU A 184 6.90 3.46 14.91
C GLU A 184 7.63 2.17 15.30
N LYS A 185 6.87 1.08 15.48
CA LYS A 185 7.44 -0.23 15.76
C LYS A 185 8.16 -0.79 14.53
N GLY A 186 7.54 -0.69 13.35
CA GLY A 186 8.11 -1.15 12.08
C GLY A 186 9.44 -0.48 11.75
N VAL A 187 9.48 0.85 11.71
CA VAL A 187 10.70 1.61 11.36
C VAL A 187 11.84 1.39 12.36
N LYS A 188 11.51 1.15 13.64
CA LYS A 188 12.51 0.80 14.67
C LYS A 188 13.11 -0.58 14.45
N LEU A 189 12.32 -1.53 13.96
CA LEU A 189 12.77 -2.91 13.72
C LEU A 189 13.51 -3.06 12.39
N ASP A 190 12.99 -2.46 11.31
CA ASP A 190 13.53 -2.67 9.97
C ASP A 190 13.33 -1.48 8.99
N GLY A 191 13.30 -0.26 9.51
CA GLY A 191 13.09 0.94 8.68
C GLY A 191 14.21 1.22 7.66
N ALA A 192 15.34 0.50 7.72
CA ALA A 192 16.40 0.63 6.72
C ALA A 192 16.05 -0.07 5.40
N ASN A 193 15.35 -1.19 5.47
CA ASN A 193 14.91 -1.96 4.30
C ASN A 193 13.55 -1.49 3.77
N HIS A 194 12.82 -0.72 4.57
CA HIS A 194 11.46 -0.24 4.29
C HIS A 194 11.38 1.30 4.30
N PRO A 195 11.99 1.99 3.33
CA PRO A 195 11.93 3.45 3.24
C PRO A 195 10.49 3.98 3.08
N GLU A 196 9.58 3.18 2.51
CA GLU A 196 8.16 3.51 2.37
C GLU A 196 7.49 3.73 3.73
N TRP A 197 7.87 2.99 4.77
CA TRP A 197 7.32 3.20 6.11
C TRP A 197 7.71 4.55 6.70
N TRP A 198 8.94 5.01 6.43
CA TRP A 198 9.36 6.35 6.84
C TRP A 198 8.56 7.44 6.12
N THR A 199 8.24 7.23 4.85
CA THR A 199 7.41 8.16 4.08
C THR A 199 5.98 8.20 4.62
N ASP A 200 5.34 7.06 4.82
CA ASP A 200 3.98 6.99 5.39
C ASP A 200 3.96 7.59 6.80
N TYR A 201 4.99 7.32 7.60
CA TYR A 201 5.15 7.89 8.94
C TYR A 201 5.27 9.42 8.91
N ALA A 202 6.01 9.96 7.93
CA ALA A 202 6.13 11.40 7.73
C ALA A 202 4.80 12.06 7.35
N GLU A 203 4.05 11.44 6.44
CA GLU A 203 2.74 11.94 5.98
C GLU A 203 1.70 11.93 7.10
N ILE A 204 1.63 10.86 7.89
CA ILE A 204 0.70 10.81 9.04
C ILE A 204 1.10 11.85 10.09
N LYS A 205 2.39 12.00 10.41
CA LYS A 205 2.83 13.04 11.36
C LYS A 205 2.51 14.45 10.88
N LEU A 206 2.63 14.71 9.59
CA LEU A 206 2.22 15.97 8.99
C LEU A 206 0.72 16.21 9.14
N HIS A 207 -0.11 15.19 8.91
CA HIS A 207 -1.55 15.27 9.12
C HIS A 207 -1.92 15.54 10.59
N LEU A 208 -1.13 15.02 11.53
CA LEU A 208 -1.27 15.26 12.97
C LEU A 208 -0.62 16.58 13.45
N GLU A 209 -0.18 17.44 12.52
CA GLU A 209 0.53 18.72 12.79
C GLU A 209 1.88 18.57 13.53
N ASP A 210 2.44 17.37 13.63
CA ASP A 210 3.80 17.15 14.13
C ASP A 210 4.84 17.43 13.02
N ARG A 211 5.04 18.72 12.74
CA ARG A 211 5.93 19.20 11.67
C ARG A 211 7.37 18.73 11.85
N GLN A 212 7.88 18.71 13.08
CA GLN A 212 9.27 18.33 13.35
C GLN A 212 9.47 16.83 13.16
N GLY A 213 8.57 16.01 13.69
CA GLY A 213 8.63 14.57 13.46
C GLY A 213 8.41 14.20 12.00
N ALA A 214 7.53 14.91 11.28
CA ALA A 214 7.33 14.71 9.85
C ALA A 214 8.60 14.96 9.04
N LEU A 215 9.31 16.06 9.33
CA LEU A 215 10.59 16.38 8.68
C LEU A 215 11.69 15.34 8.98
N GLN A 216 11.77 14.86 10.23
CA GLN A 216 12.71 13.81 10.61
C GLN A 216 12.44 12.52 9.83
N ALA A 217 11.18 12.07 9.81
CA ALA A 217 10.77 10.87 9.10
C ALA A 217 10.99 11.00 7.58
N ALA A 218 10.64 12.16 6.99
CA ALA A 218 10.88 12.43 5.57
C ALA A 218 12.37 12.36 5.21
N GLY A 219 13.26 12.87 6.08
CA GLY A 219 14.70 12.77 5.88
C GLY A 219 15.22 11.32 5.86
N HIS A 220 14.63 10.42 6.65
CA HIS A 220 14.94 8.99 6.59
C HIS A 220 14.42 8.35 5.30
N GLY A 221 13.16 8.61 4.93
CA GLY A 221 12.53 8.03 3.75
C GLY A 221 13.16 8.49 2.42
N MET A 222 13.70 9.71 2.37
CA MET A 222 14.29 10.28 1.16
C MET A 222 15.59 9.60 0.69
N LYS A 223 16.17 8.71 1.51
CA LYS A 223 17.37 7.94 1.15
C LYS A 223 17.16 6.99 -0.03
N ALA A 224 15.90 6.62 -0.31
CA ALA A 224 15.55 5.79 -1.45
C ALA A 224 14.88 6.61 -2.56
N ASP A 225 15.25 6.33 -3.81
CA ASP A 225 14.73 7.04 -4.99
C ASP A 225 13.21 6.92 -5.13
N ALA A 226 12.65 5.73 -4.85
CA ALA A 226 11.24 5.44 -5.00
C ALA A 226 10.33 6.30 -4.10
N THR A 227 10.83 6.74 -2.96
CA THR A 227 10.11 7.50 -1.93
C THR A 227 10.45 8.99 -1.92
N ARG A 228 11.57 9.37 -2.56
CA ARG A 228 12.11 10.74 -2.55
C ARG A 228 11.05 11.80 -2.87
N ALA A 229 10.29 11.62 -3.95
CA ALA A 229 9.31 12.61 -4.38
C ALA A 229 8.21 12.86 -3.32
N ARG A 230 7.72 11.80 -2.67
CA ARG A 230 6.74 11.91 -1.57
C ARG A 230 7.35 12.61 -0.35
N CYS A 231 8.58 12.26 0.02
CA CYS A 231 9.30 12.93 1.12
C CYS A 231 9.53 14.42 0.84
N ILE A 232 9.87 14.80 -0.40
CA ILE A 232 10.00 16.21 -0.80
C ILE A 232 8.66 16.93 -0.68
N ALA A 233 7.55 16.31 -1.07
CA ALA A 233 6.23 16.91 -0.91
C ALA A 233 5.92 17.22 0.58
N VAL A 234 6.26 16.32 1.50
CA VAL A 234 6.14 16.56 2.95
C VAL A 234 7.03 17.73 3.40
N ILE A 235 8.29 17.77 2.95
CA ILE A 235 9.23 18.86 3.29
C ILE A 235 8.71 20.22 2.80
N VAL A 236 8.22 20.27 1.57
CA VAL A 236 7.65 21.49 0.97
C VAL A 236 6.42 21.93 1.76
N GLU A 237 5.47 21.04 2.03
CA GLU A 237 4.25 21.36 2.77
C GLU A 237 4.56 21.89 4.19
N VAL A 238 5.51 21.28 4.91
CA VAL A 238 5.97 21.83 6.19
C VAL A 238 6.63 23.20 6.02
N GLY A 239 7.44 23.37 4.98
CA GLY A 239 8.10 24.63 4.65
C GLY A 239 7.10 25.75 4.32
N GLU A 240 6.06 25.46 3.54
CA GLU A 240 4.96 26.39 3.23
C GLU A 240 4.24 26.84 4.49
N ARG A 241 3.94 25.91 5.42
CA ARG A 241 3.31 26.25 6.70
C ARG A 241 4.18 27.18 7.53
N TYR A 242 5.49 26.94 7.59
CA TYR A 242 6.42 27.85 8.25
C TYR A 242 6.48 29.22 7.56
N TYR A 243 6.54 29.24 6.22
CA TYR A 243 6.56 30.47 5.43
C TYR A 243 5.30 31.31 5.66
N ALA A 244 4.11 30.68 5.61
CA ALA A 244 2.82 31.33 5.85
C ALA A 244 2.72 31.96 7.26
N ASN A 245 3.40 31.36 8.25
CA ASN A 245 3.49 31.88 9.62
C ASN A 245 4.59 32.94 9.81
N GLY A 246 5.28 33.35 8.74
CA GLY A 246 6.41 34.29 8.81
C GLY A 246 7.69 33.69 9.43
N GLN A 247 7.74 32.37 9.60
CA GLN A 247 8.85 31.64 10.20
C GLN A 247 9.88 31.26 9.13
N PHE A 248 10.45 32.26 8.45
CA PHE A 248 11.29 32.07 7.26
C PHE A 248 12.57 31.25 7.52
N ALA A 249 13.18 31.38 8.70
CA ALA A 249 14.36 30.60 9.06
C ALA A 249 14.03 29.10 9.19
N GLN A 250 12.90 28.77 9.80
CA GLN A 250 12.40 27.40 9.91
C GLN A 250 11.99 26.84 8.55
N ALA A 251 11.33 27.64 7.72
CA ALA A 251 10.97 27.25 6.35
C ALA A 251 12.22 26.90 5.53
N LEU A 252 13.26 27.74 5.59
CA LEU A 252 14.54 27.48 4.93
C LEU A 252 15.26 26.25 5.50
N GLY A 253 15.20 26.07 6.82
CA GLY A 253 15.72 24.88 7.50
C GLY A 253 15.05 23.59 7.01
N ALA A 254 13.71 23.58 6.92
CA ALA A 254 12.95 22.47 6.36
C ALA A 254 13.38 22.17 4.92
N CYS A 255 13.42 23.18 4.05
CA CYS A 255 13.85 23.02 2.66
C CYS A 255 15.27 22.47 2.52
N SER A 256 16.14 22.70 3.51
CA SER A 256 17.54 22.25 3.48
C SER A 256 17.68 20.75 3.80
N LEU A 257 16.65 20.10 4.36
CA LEU A 257 16.64 18.66 4.56
C LEU A 257 16.61 17.87 3.24
N ALA A 258 16.19 18.50 2.14
CA ALA A 258 16.25 17.90 0.81
C ALA A 258 17.70 17.68 0.30
N GLY A 259 18.71 18.25 0.96
CA GLY A 259 20.12 18.00 0.63
C GLY A 259 20.46 18.35 -0.81
N ASP A 260 21.07 17.42 -1.54
CA ASP A 260 21.49 17.62 -2.93
C ASP A 260 20.30 17.68 -3.92
N HIS A 261 19.11 17.25 -3.50
CA HIS A 261 17.92 17.21 -4.35
C HIS A 261 17.16 18.54 -4.43
N GLN A 262 17.67 19.60 -3.80
CA GLN A 262 16.96 20.89 -3.74
C GLN A 262 16.71 21.52 -5.12
N GLU A 263 17.57 21.24 -6.10
CA GLU A 263 17.46 21.75 -7.47
C GLU A 263 16.75 20.80 -8.44
N GLU A 264 16.20 19.69 -7.94
CA GLU A 264 15.47 18.71 -8.77
C GLU A 264 13.96 18.94 -8.75
N TYR A 265 13.44 19.65 -7.74
CA TYR A 265 12.01 19.80 -7.49
C TYR A 265 11.59 21.26 -7.58
N GLU A 266 10.69 21.55 -8.52
CA GLU A 266 10.23 22.91 -8.80
C GLU A 266 9.55 23.55 -7.59
N SER A 267 8.63 22.84 -6.92
CA SER A 267 7.93 23.33 -5.74
C SER A 267 8.88 23.76 -4.61
N LEU A 268 9.96 23.01 -4.42
CA LEU A 268 10.99 23.31 -3.42
C LEU A 268 11.86 24.51 -3.83
N ALA A 269 12.30 24.56 -5.09
CA ALA A 269 13.04 25.71 -5.64
C ALA A 269 12.22 27.00 -5.54
N TRP A 270 10.93 26.92 -5.85
CA TRP A 270 10.00 28.05 -5.78
C TRP A 270 9.80 28.55 -4.35
N LEU A 271 9.61 27.65 -3.39
CA LEU A 271 9.52 28.02 -1.97
C LEU A 271 10.79 28.72 -1.49
N ARG A 272 11.98 28.23 -1.87
CA ARG A 272 13.26 28.89 -1.51
C ARG A 272 13.39 30.28 -2.14
N ALA A 273 12.92 30.48 -3.38
CA ALA A 273 12.87 31.79 -4.02
C ALA A 273 11.98 32.77 -3.22
N ARG A 274 10.76 32.35 -2.82
CA ARG A 274 9.86 33.19 -2.01
C ARG A 274 10.43 33.53 -0.64
N ILE A 275 11.07 32.57 0.03
CA ILE A 275 11.79 32.83 1.30
C ILE A 275 12.92 33.87 1.10
N ALA A 276 13.68 33.76 -0.01
CA ALA A 276 14.75 34.69 -0.32
C ALA A 276 14.23 36.12 -0.56
N ALA A 277 13.12 36.25 -1.29
CA ALA A 277 12.45 37.53 -1.52
C ALA A 277 12.00 38.18 -0.20
N ALA A 278 11.38 37.41 0.70
CA ALA A 278 10.95 37.91 2.02
C ALA A 278 12.13 38.40 2.89
N ASN A 279 13.31 37.79 2.73
CA ASN A 279 14.53 38.16 3.46
C ASN A 279 15.38 39.22 2.75
N ASN A 280 14.95 39.74 1.59
CA ASN A 280 15.72 40.65 0.74
C ASN A 280 17.09 40.10 0.29
N ASP A 281 17.27 38.77 0.24
CA ASP A 281 18.49 38.15 -0.27
C ASP A 281 18.42 38.03 -1.80
N THR A 282 18.83 39.11 -2.48
CA THR A 282 18.70 39.22 -3.93
C THR A 282 19.52 38.17 -4.68
N LYS A 283 20.74 37.84 -4.21
CA LYS A 283 21.59 36.86 -4.89
C LYS A 283 20.95 35.48 -4.83
N TYR A 284 20.45 35.14 -3.64
CA TYR A 284 19.81 33.85 -3.40
C TYR A 284 18.46 33.73 -4.11
N LEU A 285 17.69 34.82 -4.16
CA LEU A 285 16.45 34.90 -4.93
C LEU A 285 16.68 34.60 -6.42
N VAL A 286 17.64 35.29 -7.06
CA VAL A 286 17.91 35.12 -8.49
C VAL A 286 18.29 33.67 -8.81
N HIS A 287 19.16 33.05 -8.00
CA HIS A 287 19.53 31.65 -8.16
C HIS A 287 18.31 30.73 -8.18
N TRP A 288 17.44 30.82 -7.18
CA TRP A 288 16.28 29.93 -7.08
C TRP A 288 15.20 30.20 -8.11
N LEU A 289 15.04 31.45 -8.59
CA LEU A 289 14.17 31.76 -9.72
C LEU A 289 14.69 31.14 -11.03
N GLU A 290 16.01 31.17 -11.26
CA GLU A 290 16.63 30.50 -12.41
C GLU A 290 16.44 28.98 -12.35
N VAL A 291 16.64 28.36 -11.19
CA VAL A 291 16.36 26.93 -10.99
C VAL A 291 14.89 26.61 -11.23
N THR A 292 13.96 27.39 -10.66
CA THR A 292 12.51 27.19 -10.82
C THR A 292 12.11 27.28 -12.30
N THR A 293 12.56 28.30 -13.03
CA THR A 293 12.24 28.47 -14.46
C THR A 293 12.95 27.47 -15.37
N LYS A 294 14.10 26.91 -14.95
CA LYS A 294 14.76 25.80 -15.64
C LYS A 294 13.96 24.51 -15.51
N LEU A 295 13.46 24.20 -14.31
CA LEU A 295 12.64 23.02 -14.04
C LEU A 295 11.25 23.12 -14.68
N ASN A 296 10.64 24.31 -14.60
CA ASN A 296 9.35 24.62 -15.22
C ASN A 296 9.40 25.96 -15.98
N PRO A 297 9.72 25.93 -17.29
CA PRO A 297 9.74 27.13 -18.12
C PRO A 297 8.40 27.86 -18.24
N ALA A 298 7.29 27.19 -17.89
CA ALA A 298 5.95 27.77 -17.91
C ALA A 298 5.54 28.42 -16.57
N HIS A 299 6.39 28.41 -15.55
CA HIS A 299 6.10 29.03 -14.25
C HIS A 299 6.10 30.57 -14.37
N ALA A 300 4.94 31.15 -14.65
CA ALA A 300 4.78 32.57 -14.96
C ALA A 300 5.30 33.50 -13.84
N GLU A 301 4.94 33.23 -12.58
CA GLU A 301 5.34 34.06 -11.43
C GLU A 301 6.86 34.11 -11.26
N ALA A 302 7.53 32.97 -11.31
CA ALA A 302 9.00 32.91 -11.22
C ALA A 302 9.67 33.63 -12.40
N ALA A 303 9.13 33.48 -13.61
CA ALA A 303 9.63 34.18 -14.78
C ALA A 303 9.50 35.70 -14.64
N GLU A 304 8.35 36.19 -14.18
CA GLU A 304 8.07 37.61 -13.95
C GLU A 304 8.99 38.20 -12.88
N MET A 305 9.13 37.54 -11.73
CA MET A 305 10.03 37.96 -10.66
C MET A 305 11.50 38.00 -11.10
N LEU A 306 11.90 37.18 -12.07
CA LEU A 306 13.27 37.13 -12.58
C LEU A 306 13.57 38.25 -13.61
N LEU A 307 12.54 38.80 -14.29
CA LEU A 307 12.71 39.78 -15.36
C LEU A 307 13.59 40.98 -14.97
N PRO A 308 13.43 41.63 -13.80
CA PRO A 308 14.24 42.80 -13.42
C PRO A 308 15.74 42.50 -13.31
N TYR A 309 16.12 41.23 -13.11
CA TYR A 309 17.49 40.81 -12.88
C TYR A 309 18.18 40.29 -14.15
N LYS A 310 17.42 40.02 -15.22
CA LYS A 310 17.99 39.73 -16.53
C LYS A 310 18.62 41.01 -17.06
N LYS A 311 19.95 41.05 -17.10
CA LYS A 311 20.66 42.14 -17.79
C LYS A 311 20.04 42.27 -19.18
N PRO A 312 19.62 43.48 -19.60
CA PRO A 312 19.21 43.66 -20.98
C PRO A 312 20.37 43.16 -21.82
N LYS A 313 20.10 42.22 -22.74
CA LYS A 313 21.08 41.82 -23.75
C LYS A 313 21.39 43.08 -24.54
N GLY A 314 22.40 43.82 -24.09
CA GLY A 314 22.84 45.05 -24.69
C GLY A 314 23.21 44.74 -26.13
N TRP A 315 22.37 45.19 -27.05
CA TRP A 315 22.74 46.19 -28.04
C TRP A 315 24.26 46.28 -28.22
N PHE A 316 24.86 45.26 -28.83
CA PHE A 316 26.21 45.38 -29.36
C PHE A 316 26.12 46.37 -30.51
N GLY A 317 26.73 47.54 -30.29
CA GLY A 317 26.78 48.62 -31.25
C GLY A 317 27.38 48.16 -32.57
N TRP A 318 26.61 48.34 -33.64
CA TRP A 318 27.17 48.53 -34.97
C TRP A 318 27.59 49.99 -35.07
N GLY A 319 28.80 50.26 -34.58
CA GLY A 319 29.60 51.42 -34.97
C GLY A 319 30.77 50.90 -35.78
N GLY A 320 30.64 50.92 -37.10
CA GLY A 320 31.63 50.50 -38.09
C GLY A 320 31.09 50.74 -39.48
#